data_AF-A0A7K2MIR9-F1
#
_entry.id   AF-A0A7K2MIR9-F1
#
_cell.length_a   1.000
_cell.length_b   1.000
_cell.length_c   1.000
_cell.angle_alpha   90.00
_cell.angle_beta   90.00
_cell.angle_gamma   90.00
#
_symmetry.space_group_name_H-M   'P 1'
#
loop_
_entity.id
_entity.type
_entity.pdbx_description
1 polymer ?
#
loop_
_entity_poly.entity_id
_entity_poly.type
_entity_poly.pdbx_seq_one_letter_code
_entity_poly.pdbx_strand_id
1 'polypeptide(L)'
;EEVPRPQPGPGEALVKVEAAGVCLSDVHLIDGTLTPLLLQGDTVTLGHEVSGTVVETGAGVTAWSPGQRVVLHAGEMRDGVTYTRGVDY
;
A
#
# COMPACT_ATOMS: atom_id res chain seq x y z
N GLU A 1 14.24 8.66 -5.05
CA GLU A 1 14.99 8.93 -3.81
C GLU A 1 15.19 7.64 -3.03
N GLU A 2 16.10 7.60 -2.07
CA GLU A 2 16.20 6.45 -1.16
C GLU A 2 15.29 6.69 0.05
N VAL A 3 14.43 5.72 0.35
CA VAL A 3 13.55 5.74 1.53
C VAL A 3 13.98 4.65 2.51
N PRO A 4 13.84 4.87 3.84
CA PRO A 4 14.11 3.83 4.81
C PRO A 4 13.24 2.59 4.58
N ARG A 5 13.82 1.39 4.74
CA ARG A 5 13.04 0.14 4.72
C ARG A 5 12.04 0.16 5.89
N PRO A 6 10.72 0.02 5.65
CA PRO A 6 9.74 -0.03 6.72
C PRO A 6 9.89 -1.31 7.55
N GLN A 7 9.47 -1.25 8.82
CA GLN A 7 9.40 -2.40 9.72
C GLN A 7 7.93 -2.70 10.00
N PRO A 8 7.46 -3.96 9.84
CA PRO A 8 6.05 -4.27 10.04
C PRO A 8 5.67 -4.20 11.52
N GLY A 9 4.65 -3.40 11.85
CA GLY A 9 4.04 -3.35 13.17
C GLY A 9 3.08 -4.52 13.44
N PRO A 10 2.45 -4.59 14.62
CA PRO A 10 1.46 -5.63 14.93
C PRO A 10 0.33 -5.67 13.89
N GLY A 11 0.03 -6.85 13.36
CA GLY A 11 -0.99 -7.05 12.32
C GLY A 11 -0.55 -6.70 10.88
N GLU A 12 0.69 -6.23 10.68
CA GLU A 12 1.20 -5.83 9.36
C GLU A 12 2.14 -6.88 8.76
N ALA A 13 2.22 -6.92 7.43
CA ALA A 13 3.18 -7.72 6.70
C ALA A 13 4.03 -6.81 5.81
N LEU A 14 5.35 -7.06 5.79
CA LEU A 14 6.26 -6.40 4.88
C LEU A 14 6.34 -7.19 3.59
N VAL A 15 6.07 -6.51 2.47
CA VAL A 15 6.09 -7.11 1.14
C VAL A 15 7.27 -6.55 0.36
N LYS A 16 8.10 -7.43 -0.20
CA LYS A 16 9.03 -7.07 -1.26
C LYS A 16 8.23 -6.98 -2.56
N VAL A 17 8.09 -5.76 -3.05
CA VAL A 17 7.45 -5.48 -4.34
C VAL A 17 8.30 -6.08 -5.46
N GLU A 18 7.68 -6.88 -6.33
CA GLU A 18 8.32 -7.44 -7.52
C GLU A 18 7.77 -6.81 -8.81
N ALA A 19 6.51 -6.37 -8.79
CA ALA A 19 5.89 -5.63 -9.88
C ALA A 19 4.86 -4.62 -9.35
N ALA A 20 4.80 -3.45 -9.99
CA ALA A 20 3.81 -2.41 -9.75
C ALA A 20 3.25 -1.92 -11.09
N GLY A 21 1.93 -1.88 -11.21
CA GLY A 21 1.21 -1.21 -12.29
C GLY A 21 1.20 0.30 -12.08
N VAL A 22 0.83 1.01 -13.15
CA VAL A 22 0.62 2.46 -13.14
C VAL A 22 -0.79 2.71 -13.65
N CYS A 23 -1.59 3.36 -12.82
CA CYS A 23 -2.95 3.75 -13.14
C CYS A 23 -3.00 5.26 -13.41
N LEU A 24 -4.02 5.71 -14.15
CA LEU A 24 -4.21 7.13 -14.43
C LEU A 24 -4.47 7.95 -13.14
N SER A 25 -5.00 7.33 -12.08
CA SER A 25 -5.15 7.98 -10.78
C SER A 25 -3.81 8.40 -10.16
N ASP A 26 -2.73 7.66 -10.40
CA ASP A 26 -1.38 8.06 -9.95
C ASP A 26 -0.97 9.39 -10.62
N VAL A 27 -1.32 9.58 -11.90
CA VAL A 27 -1.08 10.84 -12.62
C VAL A 27 -1.96 11.97 -12.08
N HIS A 28 -3.24 11.69 -11.82
CA HIS A 28 -4.15 12.69 -11.25
C HIS A 28 -3.72 13.18 -9.86
N LEU A 29 -3.03 12.34 -9.08
CA LEU A 29 -2.45 12.77 -7.81
C LEU A 29 -1.23 13.67 -8.01
N ILE A 30 -0.39 13.37 -9.01
CA ILE A 30 0.79 14.18 -9.34
C ILE A 30 0.37 15.55 -9.89
N ASP A 31 -0.67 15.61 -10.72
CA ASP A 31 -1.14 16.87 -11.33
C ASP A 31 -2.12 17.67 -10.46
N GLY A 32 -2.59 17.08 -9.35
CA GLY A 32 -3.49 17.70 -8.38
C GLY A 32 -4.97 17.64 -8.74
N THR A 33 -5.36 16.92 -9.80
CA THR A 33 -6.77 16.66 -10.15
C THR A 33 -7.45 15.77 -9.11
N LEU A 34 -6.69 14.84 -8.51
CA LEU A 34 -7.12 14.06 -7.35
C LEU A 34 -6.37 14.55 -6.11
N THR A 35 -7.10 14.86 -5.05
CA THR A 35 -6.52 15.17 -3.74
C THR A 35 -6.73 13.99 -2.79
N PRO A 36 -5.67 13.44 -2.19
CA PRO A 36 -5.79 12.37 -1.22
C PRO A 36 -6.42 12.87 0.09
N LEU A 37 -7.30 12.06 0.68
CA LEU A 37 -8.16 12.50 1.78
C LEU A 37 -7.47 12.59 3.13
N LEU A 38 -6.44 11.76 3.38
CA LEU A 38 -5.81 11.63 4.69
C LEU A 38 -4.36 12.17 4.70
N LEU A 39 -3.86 12.67 3.56
CA LEU A 39 -2.43 12.88 3.33
C LEU A 39 -1.95 14.00 4.22
N GLN A 40 -1.02 13.64 5.10
CA GLN A 40 -0.34 14.60 5.94
C GLN A 40 0.92 15.09 5.23
N GLY A 41 0.85 16.29 4.65
CA GLY A 41 1.96 16.92 3.93
C GLY A 41 1.80 16.88 2.42
N ASP A 42 2.92 16.98 1.70
CA ASP A 42 2.99 17.08 0.23
C ASP A 42 3.76 15.91 -0.42
N THR A 43 4.17 14.92 0.37
CA THR A 43 5.03 13.82 -0.06
C THR A 43 4.35 12.49 0.21
N VAL A 44 4.35 11.61 -0.80
CA VAL A 44 3.70 10.29 -0.73
C VAL A 44 4.38 9.28 -1.64
N THR A 45 4.43 8.01 -1.21
CA THR A 45 4.77 6.88 -2.10
C THR A 45 3.51 6.45 -2.86
N LEU A 46 3.51 6.64 -4.19
CA LEU A 46 2.40 6.26 -5.06
C LEU A 46 2.36 4.74 -5.33
N GLY A 47 1.26 4.30 -5.96
CA GLY A 47 1.06 2.93 -6.40
C GLY A 47 0.06 2.15 -5.54
N HIS A 48 -0.94 1.60 -6.21
CA HIS A 48 -1.99 0.76 -5.60
C HIS A 48 -2.24 -0.54 -6.37
N GLU A 49 -1.48 -0.78 -7.44
CA GLU A 49 -1.55 -1.98 -8.28
C GLU A 49 -0.29 -2.82 -8.13
N VAL A 50 -0.12 -3.49 -6.98
CA VAL A 50 1.18 -4.07 -6.59
C VAL A 50 1.08 -5.58 -6.34
N SER A 51 2.11 -6.30 -6.78
CA SER A 51 2.32 -7.71 -6.45
C SER A 51 3.75 -7.97 -5.96
N GLY A 52 3.89 -8.96 -5.10
CA GLY A 52 5.18 -9.24 -4.49
C GLY A 52 5.17 -10.45 -3.57
N THR A 53 6.19 -10.50 -2.71
CA THR A 53 6.39 -11.60 -1.76
C THR A 53 6.48 -11.06 -0.35
N VAL A 54 5.77 -11.68 0.60
CA VAL A 54 5.92 -11.37 2.03
C VAL A 54 7.34 -11.73 2.46
N VAL A 55 8.06 -10.80 3.07
CA VAL A 55 9.44 -11.02 3.57
C VAL A 55 9.53 -11.00 5.09
N GLU A 56 8.57 -10.37 5.76
CA GLU A 56 8.54 -10.25 7.22
C GLU A 56 7.09 -10.02 7.68
N THR A 57 6.74 -10.44 8.88
CA THR A 57 5.41 -10.23 9.47
C THR A 57 5.56 -9.70 10.88
N GLY A 58 4.73 -8.73 11.25
CA GLY A 58 4.68 -8.23 12.62
C GLY A 58 3.91 -9.17 13.55
N ALA A 59 3.85 -8.77 14.83
CA ALA A 59 3.22 -9.58 15.87
C ALA A 59 1.74 -9.86 15.57
N GLY A 60 1.30 -11.10 15.83
CA GLY A 60 -0.10 -11.51 15.72
C GLY A 60 -0.60 -11.81 14.30
N VAL A 61 0.25 -11.65 13.27
CA VAL A 61 -0.09 -12.05 11.90
C VAL A 61 -0.05 -13.58 11.77
N THR A 62 -1.20 -14.17 11.42
CA THR A 62 -1.34 -15.62 11.20
C THR A 62 -1.84 -15.97 9.80
N ALA A 63 -2.42 -15.01 9.07
CA ALA A 63 -2.96 -15.20 7.74
C ALA A 63 -1.87 -15.28 6.65
N TRP A 64 -0.67 -14.75 6.93
CA TRP A 64 0.44 -14.71 5.99
C TRP A 64 1.75 -15.21 6.60
N SER A 65 2.69 -15.60 5.76
CA SER A 65 4.02 -16.08 6.14
C SER A 65 5.08 -15.62 5.13
N PRO A 66 6.33 -15.38 5.56
CA PRO A 66 7.42 -15.08 4.66
C PRO A 66 7.55 -16.13 3.53
N GLY A 67 7.79 -15.65 2.30
CA GLY A 67 7.86 -16.45 1.08
C GLY A 67 6.53 -16.60 0.33
N GLN A 68 5.39 -16.20 0.92
CA GLN A 68 4.12 -16.22 0.22
C GLN A 68 4.00 -15.08 -0.79
N ARG A 69 3.50 -15.40 -1.99
CA ARG A 69 3.17 -14.42 -3.03
C ARG A 69 1.81 -13.79 -2.76
N VAL A 70 1.74 -12.48 -2.88
CA VAL A 70 0.54 -11.68 -2.59
C VAL A 70 0.30 -10.62 -3.66
N VAL A 71 -0.96 -10.23 -3.80
CA VAL A 71 -1.40 -9.06 -4.56
C VAL A 71 -2.06 -8.11 -3.56
N LEU A 72 -1.72 -6.82 -3.64
CA LEU A 72 -2.36 -5.82 -2.80
C LEU A 72 -3.74 -5.48 -3.37
N HIS A 73 -4.73 -5.48 -2.49
CA HIS A 73 -6.08 -5.07 -2.83
C HIS A 73 -6.22 -3.56 -2.58
N ALA A 74 -6.41 -2.80 -3.66
CA ALA A 74 -6.42 -1.34 -3.64
C ALA A 74 -7.59 -0.72 -2.87
N GLY A 75 -8.65 -1.48 -2.55
CA GLY A 75 -9.83 -0.96 -1.88
C GLY A 75 -10.44 -1.98 -0.93
N GLU A 76 -10.89 -1.58 0.25
CA GLU A 76 -11.59 -2.44 1.18
C GLU A 76 -12.84 -1.72 1.66
N MET A 77 -14.00 -2.38 1.60
CA MET A 77 -15.20 -1.84 2.22
C MET A 77 -15.30 -2.38 3.65
N ARG A 78 -15.32 -1.47 4.63
CA ARG A 78 -15.50 -1.80 6.05
C ARG A 78 -16.57 -0.89 6.65
N ASP A 79 -17.59 -1.51 7.25
CA ASP A 79 -18.69 -0.82 7.93
C ASP A 79 -19.39 0.26 7.07
N GLY A 80 -19.50 0.01 5.75
CA GLY A 80 -20.10 0.93 4.79
C GLY A 80 -19.18 2.05 4.29
N VAL A 81 -17.92 2.07 4.73
CA VAL A 81 -16.88 3.01 4.28
C VAL A 81 -15.91 2.29 3.36
N THR A 82 -15.59 2.88 2.20
CA THR A 82 -14.55 2.36 1.30
C THR A 82 -13.21 2.96 1.68
N TYR A 83 -12.25 2.11 1.99
CA TYR A 83 -10.86 2.42 2.27
C TYR A 83 -10.01 2.05 1.06
N THR A 84 -9.53 3.02 0.31
CA THR A 84 -8.61 2.79 -0.79
C THR A 84 -7.15 2.70 -0.31
N ARG A 85 -6.66 1.47 -0.16
CA ARG A 85 -5.28 1.17 0.23
C ARG A 85 -4.33 1.58 -0.90
N GLY A 86 -3.65 2.72 -0.73
CA GLY A 86 -2.72 3.29 -1.73
C GLY A 86 -3.26 4.52 -2.48
N VAL A 87 -4.38 5.09 -2.03
CA VAL A 87 -4.96 6.34 -2.55
C VAL A 87 -5.58 7.20 -1.43
N ASP A 88 -5.94 6.58 -0.30
CA ASP A 88 -6.32 7.23 0.94
C ASP A 88 -5.11 7.66 1.80
N TYR A 89 -3.95 7.98 1.21
CA TYR A 89 -2.88 8.56 2.02
C TYR A 89 -3.41 9.77 2.74
#